data_AF-A0A9D9N2P0-F1
#
_entry.id   AF-A0A9D9N2P0-F1
#
_cell.length_a   1.000
_cell.length_b   1.000
_cell.length_c   1.000
_cell.angle_alpha   90.00
_cell.angle_beta   90.00
_cell.angle_gamma   90.00
#
_symmetry.space_group_name_H-M   'P 1'
#
loop_
_entity.id
_entity.type
_entity.pdbx_description
1 polymer ?
#
loop_
_entity_poly.entity_id
_entity_poly.type
_entity_poly.pdbx_seq_one_letter_code
_entity_poly.pdbx_strand_id
1 'polypeptide(L)' 'MAKNQGGFREESFAVFMQAPCGRLLVKTVLKDLGMPNQYKELKKYKKTFFSAVRDSCKPVKTTVYINKDFL' A
#
# COMPACT_ATOMS: atom_id res chain seq x y z
N MET A 1 -3.72 27.23 -19.03
CA MET A 1 -4.68 26.10 -18.88
C MET A 1 -4.47 25.44 -17.52
N ALA A 2 -5.08 25.97 -16.46
CA ALA A 2 -4.95 25.46 -15.10
C ALA A 2 -6.05 24.41 -14.83
N LYS A 3 -5.78 23.14 -15.11
CA LYS A 3 -6.64 22.01 -14.73
C LYS A 3 -6.40 21.70 -13.25
N ASN A 4 -7.11 22.35 -12.33
CA ASN A 4 -7.31 21.92 -10.94
C ASN A 4 -8.53 22.71 -10.44
N GLN A 5 -9.65 22.12 -10.05
CA GLN A 5 -9.87 21.76 -8.64
C GLN A 5 -11.03 20.77 -8.39
N GLY A 6 -11.78 20.33 -9.40
CA GLY A 6 -13.03 19.57 -9.19
C GLY A 6 -13.00 18.07 -9.52
N GLY A 7 -11.89 17.57 -10.10
CA GLY A 7 -11.82 16.20 -10.61
C GLY A 7 -11.28 15.20 -9.59
N PHE A 8 -11.87 14.00 -9.56
CA PHE A 8 -11.30 12.89 -8.80
C PHE A 8 -9.93 12.50 -9.37
N ARG A 9 -8.86 12.64 -8.58
CA ARG A 9 -7.48 12.37 -9.00
C ARG A 9 -7.03 11.01 -8.48
N GLU A 10 -7.42 9.95 -9.18
CA GLU A 10 -7.10 8.56 -8.82
C GLU A 10 -5.62 8.30 -8.53
N GLU A 11 -4.74 8.95 -9.29
CA GLU A 11 -3.28 8.77 -9.20
C GLU A 11 -2.72 9.17 -7.84
N SER A 12 -3.34 10.14 -7.16
CA SER A 12 -2.93 10.57 -5.82
C SER A 12 -3.12 9.46 -4.76
N PHE A 13 -4.02 8.51 -5.01
CA PHE A 13 -4.29 7.40 -4.12
C PHE A 13 -3.37 6.18 -4.37
N ALA A 14 -2.61 6.16 -5.47
CA ALA A 14 -1.84 4.99 -5.90
C ALA A 14 -0.81 4.52 -4.86
N VAL A 15 -0.16 5.45 -4.16
CA VAL A 15 0.82 5.17 -3.10
C VAL A 15 0.16 4.48 -1.91
N PHE A 16 -1.03 4.94 -1.52
CA PHE A 16 -1.78 4.39 -0.39
C PHE A 16 -2.37 2.99 -0.71
N MET A 17 -2.63 2.69 -1.98
CA MET A 17 -3.15 1.39 -2.40
C MET A 17 -2.15 0.22 -2.26
N GLN A 18 -0.86 0.52 -2.06
CA GLN A 18 0.20 -0.50 -1.93
C GLN A 18 0.09 -1.29 -0.63
N ALA A 19 -0.23 -0.63 0.50
CA ALA A 19 -0.24 -1.24 1.83
C ALA A 19 -1.66 -1.57 2.33
N PRO A 20 -1.85 -2.60 3.18
CA PRO A 20 -3.14 -2.90 3.81
C PRO A 20 -3.72 -1.71 4.59
N CYS A 21 -2.90 -1.04 5.39
CA CYS A 21 -3.29 0.14 6.16
C CYS A 21 -3.67 1.33 5.26
N GLY A 22 -2.90 1.59 4.21
CA GLY A 22 -3.20 2.65 3.25
C GLY A 22 -4.52 2.41 2.49
N ARG A 23 -4.85 1.16 2.16
CA ARG A 23 -6.15 0.81 1.56
C ARG A 23 -7.33 1.08 2.49
N LEU A 24 -7.17 0.84 3.80
CA LEU A 24 -8.19 1.18 4.78
C LEU A 24 -8.40 2.70 4.84
N LEU A 25 -7.31 3.47 4.87
CA LEU A 25 -7.36 4.93 4.83
C LEU A 25 -8.12 5.44 3.60
N VAL A 26 -7.77 4.96 2.41
CA VAL A 26 -8.42 5.34 1.13
C VAL A 26 -9.92 5.04 1.20
N LYS A 27 -10.32 3.90 1.73
CA LYS A 27 -11.73 3.51 1.86
C LYS A 27 -12.50 4.43 2.81
N THR A 28 -11.89 4.83 3.93
CA THR A 28 -12.49 5.79 4.88
C THR A 28 -12.62 7.17 4.26
N VAL A 29 -11.55 7.70 3.67
CA VAL A 29 -11.54 9.02 3.02
C VAL A 29 -12.58 9.11 1.90
N LEU A 30 -12.69 8.08 1.05
CA LEU A 30 -13.70 8.05 0.00
C LEU A 30 -15.13 7.98 0.54
N LYS A 31 -15.33 7.35 1.69
CA LYS A 31 -16.63 7.35 2.37
C LYS A 31 -16.96 8.75 2.88
N ASP A 32 -16.00 9.42 3.50
CA ASP A 32 -16.17 10.77 4.06
C ASP A 32 -16.39 11.82 2.96
N LEU A 33 -15.77 11.63 1.79
CA LEU A 33 -15.97 12.47 0.60
C LEU A 33 -17.25 12.14 -0.19
N GLY A 34 -18.08 11.21 0.26
CA GLY A 34 -19.30 10.81 -0.44
C GLY A 34 -19.05 10.06 -1.77
N MET A 35 -17.84 9.53 -1.97
CA MET A 35 -17.41 8.84 -3.19
C MET A 35 -17.02 7.35 -2.95
N PRO A 36 -17.79 6.55 -2.20
CA PRO A 36 -17.39 5.17 -1.85
C PRO A 36 -17.24 4.24 -3.07
N ASN A 37 -17.94 4.54 -4.17
CA ASN A 37 -17.90 3.75 -5.40
C ASN A 37 -16.56 3.84 -6.13
N GLN A 38 -15.84 4.97 -5.98
CA GLN A 38 -14.53 5.22 -6.59
C GLN A 38 -13.45 4.26 -6.07
N TYR A 39 -13.67 3.63 -4.90
CA TYR A 39 -12.72 2.66 -4.35
C TYR A 39 -12.52 1.44 -5.28
N LYS A 40 -13.53 1.06 -6.07
CA LYS A 40 -13.41 -0.05 -7.02
C LYS A 40 -12.39 0.27 -8.11
N GLU A 41 -12.38 1.50 -8.62
CA GLU A 41 -11.49 1.96 -9.68
C GLU A 41 -10.04 1.99 -9.20
N LEU A 42 -9.82 2.39 -7.94
CA LEU A 42 -8.50 2.42 -7.32
C LEU A 42 -7.85 1.04 -7.11
N LYS A 43 -8.62 -0.07 -7.18
CA LYS A 43 -8.07 -1.42 -7.02
C LYS A 43 -7.04 -1.78 -8.10
N LYS A 44 -7.03 -1.08 -9.24
CA LYS A 44 -6.00 -1.22 -10.28
C LYS A 44 -4.58 -0.96 -9.76
N TYR A 45 -4.42 -0.13 -8.73
CA TYR A 45 -3.12 0.17 -8.12
C TYR A 45 -2.68 -0.86 -7.07
N LYS A 46 -3.54 -1.82 -6.70
CA LYS A 46 -3.20 -2.85 -5.72
C LYS A 46 -2.26 -3.88 -6.34
N LYS A 47 -1.05 -4.03 -5.79
CA LYS A 47 -0.18 -5.18 -6.09
C LYS A 47 -0.85 -6.50 -5.73
N THR A 48 -0.67 -7.52 -6.57
CA THR A 48 -1.12 -8.88 -6.27
C THR A 48 -0.36 -9.42 -5.07
N PHE A 49 -0.98 -10.32 -4.30
CA PHE A 49 -0.34 -10.92 -3.13
C PHE A 49 0.96 -11.63 -3.53
N PHE A 50 0.95 -12.32 -4.67
CA PHE A 50 2.12 -13.00 -5.22
C PHE A 50 3.28 -12.05 -5.56
N SER A 51 3.00 -10.86 -6.11
CA SER A 51 4.07 -9.90 -6.40
C SER A 51 4.65 -9.31 -5.12
N ALA A 52 3.80 -9.00 -4.12
CA ALA A 52 4.26 -8.51 -2.83
C ALA A 52 5.13 -9.54 -2.07
N VAL A 53 4.76 -10.82 -2.10
CA VAL A 53 5.52 -11.91 -1.48
C VAL A 53 6.85 -12.12 -2.20
N ARG A 54 6.84 -12.15 -3.54
CA ARG A 54 8.07 -12.28 -4.34
C ARG A 54 9.06 -11.15 -4.02
N ASP A 55 8.58 -9.91 -3.95
CA ASP A 55 9.41 -8.73 -3.65
C ASP A 55 9.99 -8.77 -2.22
N SER A 56 9.31 -9.45 -1.28
CA SER A 56 9.67 -9.52 0.14
C SER A 56 10.61 -10.68 0.49
N CYS A 57 10.58 -11.78 -0.27
CA CYS A 57 11.48 -12.93 -0.11
C CYS A 57 12.90 -12.64 -0.65
N LYS A 58 13.54 -11.57 -0.16
CA LYS A 58 14.96 -11.32 -0.44
C LYS A 58 15.81 -12.12 0.56
N PRO A 59 16.85 -12.85 0.11
CA PRO A 59 17.73 -13.55 1.02
C PRO A 59 18.44 -12.55 1.92
N VAL A 60 18.14 -12.60 3.22
CA VAL A 60 18.83 -11.83 4.26
C VAL A 60 19.89 -12.75 4.87
N LYS A 61 21.16 -12.32 4.87
CA LYS A 61 22.21 -13.02 5.61
C LYS A 61 22.03 -12.74 7.10
N THR A 62 21.43 -13.67 7.83
CA THR A 62 21.37 -13.60 9.30
C THR A 62 22.62 -14.26 9.87
N THR A 63 23.42 -13.50 10.62
CA THR A 63 24.57 -14.02 11.37
C THR A 63 24.09 -14.37 12.78
N VAL A 64 24.13 -15.65 13.14
CA VAL A 64 23.79 -16.11 14.49
C VAL A 64 25.08 -16.15 15.31
N TYR A 65 25.12 -15.37 16.40
CA TYR A 65 26.20 -15.45 17.38
C TYR A 65 25.70 -16.24 18.59
N ILE A 66 26.34 -17.36 18.89
CA ILE A 66 26.10 -18.11 20.13
C ILE A 66 27.10 -17.58 21.15
N ASN A 67 26.61 -16.85 22.15
CA ASN A 67 27.46 -16.35 23.22
C ASN A 67 27.87 -17.52 24.12
N LYS A 68 29.17 -17.81 24.21
CA LYS A 68 29.71 -18.95 24.96
C LYS A 68 29.94 -18.65 26.45
N ASP A 69 29.70 -17.42 26.88
CA ASP A 69 29.96 -16.94 28.26
C ASP A 69 28.92 -17.43 29.30
N PHE A 70 28.05 -18.38 28.93
CA PHE A 70 27.01 -18.97 29.79
C PHE A 70 27.21 -20.48 30.06
N LEU A 71 28.46 -20.98 30.04
CA LEU A 71 28.81 -22.36 30.43
C LEU A 71 29.80 -22.39 31.60
#